data_AF-A0AAZ3NX60-F1
#
_entry.id   AF-A0AAZ3NX60-F1
#
_cell.length_a   1.000
_cell.length_b   1.000
_cell.length_c   1.000
_cell.angle_alpha   90.00
_cell.angle_beta   90.00
_cell.angle_gamma   90.00
#
_symmetry.space_group_name_H-M   'P 1'
#
loop_
_entity.id
_entity.type
_entity.pdbx_description
1 polymer ?
#
loop_
_entity_poly.entity_id
_entity_poly.type
_entity_poly.pdbx_seq_one_letter_code
_entity_poly.pdbx_strand_id
1 'polypeptide(L)'
;MVVARQKPLFSKRHDSPLGVCQKAPQDSQTMRNKILWSGETKIELFDLNAKRHGWRKPGTIPTVKHGGGSILLCGCFSVAGTGRLVRIEAKMNGAKYREILDENLPQSAQDLRLTFQQDNNPKHTVKTIQERLQDKSLKVLEWLSQSPDLNPIEHLWRDLKIAVQQRSPSNLIELERICREEWEKLPKYRCGKLVVSYPRRLEAVITTKGDSTKD
;
A
#
# COMPACT_ATOMS: atom_id res chain seq x y z
N MET A 1 -25.50 -30.87 -10.53
CA MET A 1 -24.24 -30.12 -10.50
C MET A 1 -24.56 -28.66 -10.22
N VAL A 2 -24.41 -28.20 -8.97
CA VAL A 2 -24.79 -26.83 -8.57
C VAL A 2 -23.57 -25.94 -8.79
N VAL A 3 -23.62 -25.09 -9.81
CA VAL A 3 -22.62 -24.04 -10.02
C VAL A 3 -22.89 -22.92 -9.01
N ALA A 4 -21.94 -22.69 -8.10
CA ALA A 4 -22.00 -21.57 -7.18
C ALA A 4 -21.94 -20.26 -7.97
N ARG A 5 -22.97 -19.40 -7.86
CA ARG A 5 -22.93 -18.04 -8.41
C ARG A 5 -21.93 -17.21 -7.62
N GLN A 6 -20.90 -16.71 -8.30
CA GLN A 6 -20.07 -15.64 -7.76
C GLN A 6 -20.89 -14.34 -7.71
N LYS A 7 -20.91 -13.71 -6.53
CA LYS A 7 -21.49 -12.38 -6.33
C LYS A 7 -20.45 -11.33 -6.70
N PRO A 8 -20.79 -10.28 -7.48
CA PRO A 8 -19.88 -9.17 -7.70
C PRO A 8 -19.56 -8.49 -6.37
N LEU A 9 -18.28 -8.19 -6.12
CA LEU A 9 -17.82 -7.50 -4.91
C LEU A 9 -18.13 -6.00 -4.89
N PHE A 10 -18.70 -5.46 -5.97
CA PHE A 10 -19.00 -4.02 -6.08
C PHE A 10 -20.51 -3.74 -6.12
N SER A 11 -20.95 -2.91 -5.17
CA SER A 11 -22.27 -2.27 -5.17
C SER A 11 -22.37 -1.25 -6.31
N LYS A 12 -23.55 -1.10 -6.92
CA LYS A 12 -23.86 -0.21 -8.07
C LYS A 12 -23.59 1.30 -7.85
N ARG A 13 -23.04 1.71 -6.70
CA ARG A 13 -22.81 3.12 -6.31
C ARG A 13 -21.43 3.66 -6.67
N HIS A 14 -20.56 2.87 -7.30
CA HIS A 14 -19.16 3.22 -7.52
C HIS A 14 -18.82 3.15 -9.01
N ASP A 15 -17.95 4.06 -9.47
CA ASP A 15 -17.34 3.94 -10.79
C ASP A 15 -16.63 2.58 -10.88
N SER A 16 -17.07 1.75 -11.82
CA SER A 16 -16.45 0.44 -12.06
C SER A 16 -14.96 0.60 -12.43
N PRO A 17 -14.07 -0.35 -12.05
CA PRO A 17 -12.66 -0.34 -12.48
C PRO A 17 -12.45 -0.19 -14.00
N LEU A 18 -13.46 -0.52 -14.80
CA LEU A 18 -13.54 -0.26 -16.25
C LEU A 18 -13.58 1.23 -16.61
N GLY A 19 -14.39 2.03 -15.91
CA GLY A 19 -14.48 3.49 -16.14
C GLY A 19 -13.20 4.22 -15.75
N VAL A 20 -12.46 3.66 -14.80
CA VAL A 20 -11.16 4.15 -14.30
C VAL A 20 -10.10 4.09 -15.40
N CYS A 21 -9.97 2.93 -16.03
CA CYS A 21 -8.90 2.71 -16.99
C CYS A 21 -9.17 3.36 -18.34
N GLN A 22 -10.44 3.65 -18.67
CA GLN A 22 -10.80 4.42 -19.87
C GLN A 22 -10.47 5.92 -19.75
N LYS A 23 -10.33 6.45 -18.52
CA LYS A 23 -9.95 7.85 -18.26
C LYS A 23 -8.46 8.02 -17.91
N ALA A 24 -7.72 6.93 -17.71
CA ALA A 24 -6.29 6.98 -17.42
C ALA A 24 -5.57 7.73 -18.57
N PRO A 25 -4.94 8.89 -18.30
CA PRO A 25 -4.35 9.71 -19.35
C PRO A 25 -3.26 8.93 -20.09
N GLN A 26 -3.17 9.13 -21.40
CA GLN A 26 -2.23 8.46 -22.31
C GLN A 26 -0.88 8.16 -21.65
N ASP A 27 -0.70 6.88 -21.42
CA ASP A 27 0.06 6.32 -20.31
C ASP A 27 1.51 6.12 -20.73
N SER A 28 2.29 7.19 -20.88
CA SER A 28 3.70 7.04 -21.24
C SER A 28 4.51 6.52 -20.05
N GLN A 29 5.45 5.60 -20.30
CA GLN A 29 6.39 5.11 -19.28
C GLN A 29 7.12 6.28 -18.58
N THR A 30 7.41 7.35 -19.31
CA THR A 30 8.05 8.57 -18.81
C THR A 30 7.22 9.28 -17.74
N MET A 31 5.88 9.28 -17.87
CA MET A 31 4.99 9.83 -16.85
C MET A 31 4.98 8.95 -15.60
N ARG A 32 4.89 7.63 -15.76
CA ARG A 32 4.89 6.67 -14.64
C ARG A 32 6.19 6.63 -13.85
N ASN A 33 7.31 6.83 -14.52
CA ASN A 33 8.62 6.96 -13.86
C ASN A 33 8.68 8.19 -12.95
N LYS A 34 7.80 9.18 -13.16
CA LYS A 34 7.67 10.38 -12.34
C LYS A 34 6.60 10.26 -11.26
N ILE A 35 6.00 9.08 -11.04
CA ILE A 35 5.00 8.89 -9.99
C ILE A 35 5.69 8.41 -8.71
N LEU A 36 5.36 9.06 -7.59
CA LEU A 36 5.66 8.57 -6.25
C LEU A 36 4.42 7.86 -5.72
N TRP A 37 4.46 6.53 -5.72
CA TRP A 37 3.40 5.68 -5.23
C TRP A 37 3.45 5.63 -3.72
N SER A 38 2.31 5.74 -3.05
CA SER A 38 2.24 5.64 -1.59
C SER A 38 1.09 4.78 -1.13
N GLY A 39 1.16 4.30 0.10
CA GLY A 39 0.09 3.52 0.69
C GLY A 39 0.35 3.23 2.16
N GLU A 40 -0.65 2.63 2.81
CA GLU A 40 -0.54 2.15 4.17
C GLU A 40 -0.67 0.63 4.22
N THR A 41 0.03 0.00 5.16
CA THR A 41 -0.16 -1.42 5.45
C THR A 41 -0.12 -1.69 6.94
N LYS A 42 -0.95 -2.63 7.38
CA LYS A 42 -0.91 -3.19 8.73
C LYS A 42 -0.08 -4.47 8.71
N ILE A 43 0.87 -4.58 9.64
CA ILE A 43 1.66 -5.78 9.86
C ILE A 43 1.42 -6.26 11.29
N GLU A 44 0.99 -7.52 11.41
CA GLU A 44 0.71 -8.15 12.70
C GLU A 44 1.96 -8.83 13.24
N LEU A 45 2.22 -8.70 14.54
CA LEU A 45 3.37 -9.37 15.17
C LEU A 45 3.25 -10.90 15.06
N PHE A 46 2.02 -11.40 15.19
CA PHE A 46 1.66 -12.79 15.06
C PHE A 46 0.67 -12.92 13.89
N ASP A 47 1.21 -12.96 12.67
CA ASP A 47 0.41 -13.22 11.48
C ASP A 47 -0.24 -14.61 11.56
N LEU A 48 -1.54 -14.70 11.26
CA LEU A 48 -2.37 -15.91 11.34
C LEU A 48 -1.81 -17.07 10.49
N ASN A 49 -1.01 -16.75 9.47
CA ASN A 49 -0.43 -17.73 8.55
C ASN A 49 1.00 -18.18 8.92
N ALA A 50 1.58 -17.67 10.01
CA ALA A 50 2.92 -18.06 10.44
C ALA A 50 2.88 -19.29 11.37
N LYS A 51 3.48 -20.40 10.95
CA LYS A 51 3.79 -21.52 11.87
C LYS A 51 4.84 -21.04 12.88
N ARG A 52 4.43 -20.76 14.11
CA ARG A 52 5.35 -20.43 15.23
C ARG A 52 5.29 -21.50 16.31
N HIS A 53 6.45 -21.74 16.93
CA HIS A 53 6.57 -22.61 18.11
C HIS A 53 6.27 -21.79 19.37
N GLY A 54 5.34 -22.27 20.20
CA GLY A 54 4.96 -21.64 21.46
C GLY A 54 4.93 -22.67 22.59
N TRP A 55 5.20 -22.21 23.81
CA TRP A 55 5.12 -23.03 25.03
C TRP A 55 3.67 -23.40 25.32
N ARG A 56 3.45 -24.67 25.71
CA ARG A 56 2.11 -25.26 25.90
C ARG A 56 1.90 -25.71 27.35
N LYS A 57 0.69 -25.54 27.85
CA LYS A 57 0.15 -26.34 28.96
C LYS A 57 -0.72 -27.46 28.38
N PRO A 58 -0.64 -28.71 28.86
CA PRO A 58 -1.51 -29.80 28.39
C PRO A 58 -3.00 -29.45 28.63
N GLY A 59 -3.86 -29.70 27.63
CA GLY A 59 -5.32 -29.58 27.79
C GLY A 59 -5.99 -28.29 27.28
N THR A 60 -5.30 -27.41 26.55
CA THR A 60 -5.90 -26.17 26.00
C THR A 60 -6.03 -26.17 24.47
N ILE A 61 -7.14 -25.60 23.96
CA ILE A 61 -7.40 -25.42 22.52
C ILE A 61 -6.70 -24.13 22.04
N PRO A 62 -5.94 -24.15 20.93
CA PRO A 62 -5.28 -22.96 20.42
C PRO A 62 -6.30 -21.92 19.95
N THR A 63 -6.27 -20.74 20.56
CA THR A 63 -6.97 -19.55 20.06
C THR A 63 -5.99 -18.39 19.97
N VAL A 64 -5.60 -18.01 18.76
CA VAL A 64 -4.81 -16.79 18.52
C VAL A 64 -5.78 -15.61 18.45
N LYS A 65 -6.37 -15.23 19.59
CA LYS A 65 -7.09 -13.95 19.68
C LYS A 65 -6.06 -12.84 19.89
N HIS A 66 -5.64 -12.17 18.82
CA HIS A 66 -5.12 -10.79 18.84
C HIS A 66 -3.92 -10.46 19.78
N GLY A 67 -3.18 -11.44 20.29
CA GLY A 67 -2.29 -11.24 21.46
C GLY A 67 -0.97 -10.50 21.23
N GLY A 68 -0.52 -10.32 19.99
CA GLY A 68 0.80 -9.73 19.69
C GLY A 68 0.79 -8.25 19.35
N GLY A 69 -0.39 -7.68 19.09
CA GLY A 69 -0.49 -6.34 18.50
C GLY A 69 -0.06 -6.30 17.03
N SER A 70 -0.12 -5.09 16.49
CA SER A 70 0.21 -4.79 15.10
C SER A 70 0.74 -3.38 14.98
N ILE A 71 1.55 -3.13 13.95
CA ILE A 71 1.94 -1.78 13.57
C ILE A 71 1.25 -1.40 12.26
N LEU A 72 0.89 -0.12 12.14
CA LEU A 72 0.42 0.48 10.90
C LEU A 72 1.57 1.32 10.34
N LEU A 73 1.92 1.07 9.08
CA LEU A 73 3.04 1.70 8.39
C LEU A 73 2.53 2.46 7.19
N CYS A 74 3.11 3.63 6.91
CA CYS A 74 2.96 4.35 5.66
C CYS A 74 4.32 4.43 4.98
N GLY A 75 4.37 4.13 3.69
CA GLY A 75 5.58 4.31 2.91
C GLY A 75 5.28 4.66 1.47
N CYS A 76 6.35 4.94 0.74
CA CYS A 76 6.27 5.33 -0.66
C CYS A 76 7.41 4.71 -1.48
N PHE A 77 7.24 4.63 -2.79
CA PHE A 77 8.31 4.20 -3.70
C PHE A 77 8.13 4.81 -5.10
N SER A 78 9.22 4.84 -5.86
CA SER A 78 9.21 5.20 -7.27
C SER A 78 10.03 4.19 -8.08
N VAL A 79 10.16 4.41 -9.39
CA VAL A 79 11.06 3.60 -10.24
C VAL A 79 12.50 3.55 -9.71
N ALA A 80 12.93 4.58 -8.95
CA ALA A 80 14.27 4.69 -8.41
C ALA A 80 14.52 3.85 -7.14
N GLY A 81 13.46 3.35 -6.49
CA GLY A 81 13.55 2.56 -5.27
C GLY A 81 12.50 2.93 -4.23
N THR A 82 12.67 2.35 -3.03
CA THR A 82 11.86 2.66 -1.85
C THR A 82 12.19 4.04 -1.30
N GLY A 83 11.15 4.75 -0.89
CA GLY A 83 11.23 5.98 -0.11
C GLY A 83 11.19 5.70 1.38
N ARG A 84 10.81 6.70 2.17
CA ARG A 84 10.72 6.58 3.63
C ARG A 84 9.57 5.65 4.03
N LEU A 85 9.75 4.98 5.18
CA LEU A 85 8.76 4.16 5.85
C LEU A 85 8.53 4.75 7.25
N VAL A 86 7.29 5.08 7.58
CA VAL A 86 6.91 5.76 8.83
C VAL A 86 5.86 4.94 9.55
N ARG A 87 6.03 4.79 10.86
CA ARG A 87 5.05 4.18 11.74
C ARG A 87 3.97 5.19 12.09
N ILE A 88 2.72 4.74 12.02
CA ILE A 88 1.55 5.53 12.37
C ILE A 88 1.16 5.17 13.80
N GLU A 89 1.50 6.05 14.73
CA GLU A 89 1.14 5.88 16.13
C GLU A 89 -0.33 6.27 16.35
N ALA A 90 -1.17 5.29 16.70
CA ALA A 90 -2.61 5.43 16.97
C ALA A 90 -3.54 5.63 15.74
N LYS A 91 -4.84 5.81 16.00
CA LYS A 91 -5.89 5.92 14.98
C LYS A 91 -5.61 7.12 14.06
N MET A 92 -5.30 6.84 12.79
CA MET A 92 -5.03 7.84 11.76
C MET A 92 -6.16 8.89 11.67
N ASN A 93 -5.82 10.15 11.90
CA ASN A 93 -6.66 11.33 11.69
C ASN A 93 -5.96 12.29 10.69
N GLY A 94 -6.67 13.32 10.23
CA GLY A 94 -6.11 14.26 9.23
C GLY A 94 -4.84 14.99 9.69
N ALA A 95 -4.71 15.29 10.98
CA ALA A 95 -3.51 15.97 11.52
C ALA A 95 -2.27 15.06 11.50
N LYS A 96 -2.41 13.79 11.89
CA LYS A 96 -1.31 12.81 11.80
C LYS A 96 -0.95 12.48 10.36
N TYR A 97 -1.95 12.39 9.48
CA TYR A 97 -1.67 12.27 8.05
C TYR A 97 -0.89 13.49 7.54
N ARG A 98 -1.23 14.70 8.00
CA ARG A 98 -0.48 15.95 7.74
C ARG A 98 1.01 15.83 8.11
N GLU A 99 1.32 15.27 9.27
CA GLU A 99 2.69 15.06 9.77
C GLU A 99 3.41 14.01 8.92
N ILE A 100 2.74 12.91 8.58
CA ILE A 100 3.30 11.89 7.68
C ILE A 100 3.60 12.49 6.30
N LEU A 101 2.73 13.35 5.77
CA LEU A 101 3.00 14.08 4.52
C LEU A 101 4.13 15.11 4.67
N ASP A 102 4.53 15.50 5.88
CA ASP A 102 5.72 16.33 6.13
C ASP A 102 6.98 15.52 6.35
N GLU A 103 6.87 14.34 6.93
CA GLU A 103 8.04 13.53 7.26
C GLU A 103 8.44 12.59 6.11
N ASN A 104 7.46 12.07 5.35
CA ASN A 104 7.68 11.13 4.24
C ASN A 104 7.93 11.79 2.89
N LEU A 105 7.30 12.94 2.59
CA LEU A 105 7.24 13.47 1.22
C LEU A 105 8.25 14.55 0.80
N PRO A 106 8.72 15.47 1.67
CA PRO A 106 9.18 16.75 1.12
C PRO A 106 10.58 16.83 0.54
N GLN A 107 11.52 15.89 0.76
CA GLN A 107 12.83 16.02 0.09
C GLN A 107 12.86 15.34 -1.29
N SER A 108 12.42 14.07 -1.38
CA SER A 108 12.53 13.30 -2.62
C SER A 108 11.55 13.69 -3.73
N ALA A 109 10.38 14.24 -3.37
CA ALA A 109 9.36 14.64 -4.35
C ALA A 109 9.59 16.05 -4.93
N GLN A 110 10.16 16.96 -4.13
CA GLN A 110 10.46 18.34 -4.55
C GLN A 110 11.64 18.40 -5.53
N ASP A 111 12.71 17.65 -5.26
CA ASP A 111 13.92 17.63 -6.10
C ASP A 111 13.67 17.05 -7.51
N LEU A 112 12.64 16.22 -7.65
CA LEU A 112 12.37 15.45 -8.88
C LEU A 112 11.04 15.80 -9.58
N ARG A 113 10.28 16.79 -9.06
CA ARG A 113 8.95 17.19 -9.58
C ARG A 113 8.02 16.00 -9.81
N LEU A 114 7.99 15.08 -8.85
CA LEU A 114 7.21 13.84 -8.95
C LEU A 114 5.71 14.11 -8.74
N THR A 115 4.87 13.35 -9.44
CA THR A 115 3.42 13.31 -9.19
C THR A 115 3.16 12.36 -8.03
N PHE A 116 2.57 12.88 -6.95
CA PHE A 116 2.25 12.10 -5.77
C PHE A 116 0.94 11.33 -5.96
N GLN A 117 0.98 10.01 -5.79
CA GLN A 117 -0.23 9.20 -5.76
C GLN A 117 -0.64 8.96 -4.30
N GLN A 118 -1.89 9.27 -3.99
CA GLN A 118 -2.58 8.88 -2.75
C GLN A 118 -3.94 8.29 -3.10
N ASP A 119 -4.49 7.45 -2.22
CA ASP A 119 -5.85 6.95 -2.40
C ASP A 119 -6.91 8.00 -2.01
N ASN A 120 -8.16 7.82 -2.46
CA ASN A 120 -9.28 8.70 -2.12
C ASN A 120 -9.93 8.33 -0.78
N ASN A 121 -9.14 7.92 0.21
CA ASN A 121 -9.69 7.75 1.56
C ASN A 121 -10.27 9.10 2.02
N PRO A 122 -11.50 9.15 2.60
CA PRO A 122 -12.10 10.41 3.06
C PRO A 122 -11.19 11.26 3.96
N LYS A 123 -10.23 10.63 4.64
CA LYS A 123 -9.20 11.31 5.46
C LYS A 123 -8.14 12.05 4.65
N HIS A 124 -7.89 11.61 3.42
CA HIS A 124 -6.89 12.17 2.50
C HIS A 124 -7.50 13.28 1.64
N THR A 125 -8.83 13.30 1.49
CA THR A 125 -9.60 14.32 0.77
C THR A 125 -10.08 15.48 1.66
N VAL A 126 -9.63 15.55 2.92
CA VAL A 126 -9.96 16.69 3.79
C VAL A 126 -9.31 17.94 3.20
N LYS A 127 -10.06 19.05 3.17
CA LYS A 127 -9.64 20.31 2.54
C LYS A 127 -8.24 20.77 2.96
N THR A 128 -7.90 20.62 4.23
CA THR A 128 -6.59 20.97 4.80
C THR A 128 -5.42 20.17 4.24
N ILE A 129 -5.66 18.93 3.78
CA ILE A 129 -4.65 18.11 3.10
C ILE A 129 -4.46 18.56 1.66
N GLN A 130 -5.55 18.92 0.97
CA GLN A 130 -5.48 19.44 -0.41
C GLN A 130 -4.77 20.80 -0.47
N GLU A 131 -5.11 21.73 0.43
CA GLU A 131 -4.45 23.04 0.56
C GLU A 131 -2.94 22.86 0.80
N ARG A 132 -2.56 21.92 1.68
CA ARG A 132 -1.14 21.63 1.95
C ARG A 132 -0.40 21.03 0.74
N LEU A 133 -1.04 20.17 -0.04
CA LEU A 133 -0.43 19.61 -1.26
C LEU A 133 -0.22 20.71 -2.31
N GLN A 134 -1.14 21.68 -2.38
CA GLN A 134 -0.99 22.89 -3.19
C GLN A 134 0.16 23.77 -2.68
N ASP A 135 0.26 24.03 -1.38
CA ASP A 135 1.36 24.81 -0.78
C ASP A 135 2.74 24.23 -1.09
N LYS A 136 2.83 22.89 -1.14
CA LYS A 136 4.07 22.18 -1.48
C LYS A 136 4.33 22.07 -2.99
N SER A 137 3.47 22.64 -3.83
CA SER A 137 3.54 22.51 -5.30
C SER A 137 3.58 21.06 -5.79
N LEU A 138 2.97 20.13 -5.03
CA LEU A 138 2.92 18.72 -5.39
C LEU A 138 1.73 18.47 -6.30
N LYS A 139 1.99 17.93 -7.50
CA LYS A 139 0.92 17.43 -8.37
C LYS A 139 0.41 16.12 -7.79
N VAL A 140 -0.87 16.07 -7.45
CA VAL A 140 -1.53 14.84 -7.00
C VAL A 140 -2.07 14.09 -8.22
N LEU A 141 -1.80 12.79 -8.31
CA LEU A 141 -2.38 11.93 -9.33
C LEU A 141 -3.87 11.82 -9.07
N GLU A 142 -4.70 12.08 -10.09
CA GLU A 142 -6.12 11.78 -10.02
C GLU A 142 -6.30 10.27 -9.90
N TRP A 143 -6.66 9.82 -8.70
CA TRP A 143 -6.88 8.41 -8.37
C TRP A 143 -8.38 8.18 -8.20
N LEU A 144 -8.88 6.98 -8.46
CA LEU A 144 -10.29 6.65 -8.26
C LEU A 144 -10.47 5.79 -7.01
N SER A 145 -11.59 5.98 -6.30
CA SER A 145 -11.77 5.41 -4.96
C SER A 145 -11.82 3.89 -4.98
N GLN A 146 -11.26 3.24 -3.96
CA GLN A 146 -11.41 1.80 -3.68
C GLN A 146 -10.84 0.83 -4.74
N SER A 147 -9.65 1.12 -5.28
CA SER A 147 -8.90 0.16 -6.11
C SER A 147 -7.50 -0.12 -5.52
N PRO A 148 -7.41 -0.77 -4.34
CA PRO A 148 -6.11 -1.14 -3.76
C PRO A 148 -5.32 -2.08 -4.69
N ASP A 149 -6.00 -2.97 -5.42
CA ASP A 149 -5.41 -3.90 -6.39
C ASP A 149 -4.67 -3.17 -7.53
N LEU A 150 -5.00 -1.91 -7.78
CA LEU A 150 -4.31 -1.08 -8.77
C LEU A 150 -3.09 -0.36 -8.20
N ASN A 151 -2.84 -0.35 -6.88
CA ASN A 151 -1.67 0.33 -6.34
C ASN A 151 -0.45 -0.61 -6.34
N PRO A 152 0.63 -0.30 -7.08
CA PRO A 152 1.77 -1.21 -7.20
C PRO A 152 2.54 -1.40 -5.89
N ILE A 153 2.35 -0.53 -4.90
CA ILE A 153 2.98 -0.65 -3.58
C ILE A 153 2.48 -1.88 -2.81
N GLU A 154 1.28 -2.39 -3.12
CA GLU A 154 0.74 -3.60 -2.46
C GLU A 154 1.64 -4.82 -2.66
N HIS A 155 2.32 -4.92 -3.80
CA HIS A 155 3.30 -5.98 -4.02
C HIS A 155 4.57 -5.79 -3.17
N LEU A 156 5.00 -4.55 -2.93
CA LEU A 156 6.12 -4.28 -2.01
C LEU A 156 5.72 -4.56 -0.56
N TRP A 157 4.47 -4.32 -0.19
CA TRP A 157 3.96 -4.73 1.13
C TRP A 157 3.97 -6.24 1.30
N ARG A 158 3.64 -7.00 0.26
CA ARG A 158 3.76 -8.47 0.28
C ARG A 158 5.22 -8.91 0.43
N ASP A 159 6.12 -8.35 -0.38
CA ASP A 159 7.55 -8.66 -0.32
C ASP A 159 8.12 -8.35 1.08
N LEU A 160 7.75 -7.20 1.67
CA LEU A 160 8.13 -6.80 3.03
C LEU A 160 7.60 -7.78 4.08
N LYS A 161 6.32 -8.14 4.04
CA LYS A 161 5.70 -9.06 5.02
C LYS A 161 6.39 -10.42 5.03
N ILE A 162 6.75 -10.93 3.85
CA ILE A 162 7.51 -12.19 3.72
C ILE A 162 8.89 -12.08 4.40
N ALA A 163 9.64 -11.00 4.12
CA ALA A 163 10.97 -10.80 4.71
C ALA A 163 10.92 -10.62 6.24
N VAL A 164 9.96 -9.83 6.73
CA VAL A 164 9.72 -9.65 8.17
C VAL A 164 9.36 -10.98 8.84
N GLN A 165 8.52 -11.80 8.21
CA GLN A 165 8.12 -13.10 8.72
C GLN A 165 9.31 -14.06 8.85
N GLN A 166 10.22 -14.06 7.87
CA GLN A 166 11.44 -14.89 7.91
C GLN A 166 12.33 -14.57 9.12
N ARG A 167 12.33 -13.31 9.58
CA ARG A 167 13.11 -12.88 10.75
C ARG A 167 12.38 -13.05 12.08
N SER A 168 11.10 -13.42 12.06
CA SER A 168 10.32 -13.84 13.23
C SER A 168 10.42 -12.90 14.46
N PRO A 169 10.01 -11.61 14.33
CA PRO A 169 10.05 -10.66 15.44
C PRO A 169 9.27 -11.17 16.66
N SER A 170 9.83 -10.91 17.85
CA SER A 170 9.30 -11.34 19.16
C SER A 170 8.42 -10.29 19.83
N ASN A 171 8.59 -9.01 19.50
CA ASN A 171 7.88 -7.88 20.08
C ASN A 171 7.69 -6.73 19.06
N LEU A 172 6.88 -5.73 19.39
CA LEU A 172 6.55 -4.62 18.47
C LEU A 172 7.73 -3.70 18.15
N ILE A 173 8.67 -3.52 19.08
CA ILE A 173 9.87 -2.69 18.85
C ILE A 173 10.76 -3.39 17.82
N GLU A 174 10.97 -4.68 17.99
CA GLU A 174 11.71 -5.51 17.04
C GLU A 174 11.00 -5.58 15.69
N LEU A 175 9.67 -5.74 15.68
CA LEU A 175 8.87 -5.73 14.45
C LEU A 175 9.08 -4.44 13.65
N GLU A 176 9.00 -3.28 14.29
CA GLU A 176 9.21 -2.00 13.62
C GLU A 176 10.63 -1.88 13.06
N ARG A 177 11.65 -2.21 13.88
CA ARG A 177 13.05 -2.17 13.45
C ARG A 177 13.29 -3.06 12.23
N ILE A 178 12.80 -4.29 12.26
CA ILE A 178 12.92 -5.24 11.15
C ILE A 178 12.19 -4.73 9.92
N CYS A 179 10.98 -4.15 10.06
CA CYS A 179 10.27 -3.58 8.93
C CYS A 179 11.09 -2.48 8.23
N ARG A 180 11.75 -1.60 8.99
CA ARG A 180 12.63 -0.56 8.44
C ARG A 180 13.83 -1.17 7.71
N GLU A 181 14.53 -2.10 8.35
CA GLU A 181 15.70 -2.77 7.75
C GLU A 181 15.37 -3.54 6.47
N GLU A 182 14.27 -4.29 6.45
CA GLU A 182 13.88 -5.05 5.25
C GLU A 182 13.34 -4.15 4.14
N TRP A 183 12.67 -3.04 4.48
CA TRP A 183 12.22 -2.05 3.50
C TRP A 183 13.36 -1.37 2.76
N GLU A 184 14.45 -1.04 3.47
CA GLU A 184 15.67 -0.46 2.87
C GLU A 184 16.41 -1.46 1.97
N LYS A 185 16.29 -2.76 2.24
CA LYS A 185 16.88 -3.84 1.42
C LYS A 185 16.07 -4.16 0.17
N LEU A 186 14.83 -3.68 0.04
CA LEU A 186 14.00 -3.97 -1.13
C LEU A 186 14.71 -3.49 -2.41
N PRO A 187 14.96 -4.39 -3.39
CA PRO A 187 15.80 -4.03 -4.53
C PRO A 187 15.17 -2.95 -5.41
N LYS A 188 15.99 -1.97 -5.84
CA LYS A 188 15.57 -0.93 -6.79
C LYS A 188 15.02 -1.53 -8.10
N TYR A 189 15.59 -2.64 -8.58
CA TYR A 189 15.09 -3.30 -9.79
C TYR A 189 13.65 -3.82 -9.63
N ARG A 190 13.26 -4.25 -8.42
CA ARG A 190 11.91 -4.72 -8.11
C ARG A 190 10.91 -3.58 -8.23
N CYS A 191 11.26 -2.42 -7.68
CA CYS A 191 10.50 -1.18 -7.83
C CYS A 191 10.31 -0.81 -9.31
N GLY A 192 11.40 -0.80 -10.08
CA GLY A 192 11.35 -0.53 -11.52
C GLY A 192 10.45 -1.51 -12.29
N LYS A 193 10.55 -2.81 -12.01
CA LYS A 193 9.71 -3.84 -12.65
C LYS A 193 8.23 -3.63 -12.37
N LEU A 194 7.85 -3.21 -11.17
CA LEU A 194 6.46 -2.89 -10.83
C LEU A 194 5.97 -1.69 -11.64
N VAL A 195 6.74 -0.59 -11.72
CA VAL A 195 6.33 0.58 -12.51
C VAL A 195 6.17 0.25 -14.00
N VAL A 196 7.06 -0.58 -14.56
CA VAL A 196 6.98 -1.02 -15.96
C VAL A 196 5.79 -1.95 -16.23
N SER A 197 5.45 -2.85 -15.30
CA SER A 197 4.34 -3.79 -15.47
C SER A 197 2.95 -3.18 -15.22
N TYR A 198 2.89 -1.93 -14.78
CA TYR A 198 1.65 -1.24 -14.42
C TYR A 198 0.54 -1.27 -15.50
N PRO A 199 0.82 -1.04 -16.79
CA PRO A 199 -0.23 -1.00 -17.83
C PRO A 199 -0.88 -2.35 -18.04
N ARG A 200 -0.07 -3.42 -18.01
CA ARG A 200 -0.59 -4.78 -18.14
C ARG A 200 -1.54 -5.12 -16.98
N ARG A 201 -1.29 -4.56 -15.79
CA ARG A 201 -2.19 -4.72 -14.64
C ARG A 201 -3.47 -3.91 -14.79
N LEU A 202 -3.39 -2.68 -15.31
CA LEU A 202 -4.57 -1.92 -15.68
C LEU A 202 -5.40 -2.69 -16.72
N GLU A 203 -4.79 -3.16 -17.80
CA GLU A 203 -5.44 -3.97 -18.83
C GLU A 203 -6.06 -5.24 -18.27
N ALA A 204 -5.38 -5.93 -17.35
CA ALA A 204 -5.91 -7.12 -16.70
C ALA A 204 -7.17 -6.79 -15.88
N VAL A 205 -7.16 -5.69 -15.09
CA VAL A 205 -8.34 -5.23 -14.33
C VAL A 205 -9.50 -4.80 -15.24
N ILE A 206 -9.20 -4.17 -16.39
CA ILE A 206 -10.20 -3.84 -17.42
C ILE A 206 -10.83 -5.10 -17.97
N THR A 207 -10.00 -6.08 -18.33
CA THR A 207 -10.41 -7.31 -19.00
C THR A 207 -11.23 -8.20 -18.08
N THR A 208 -10.93 -8.20 -16.77
CA THR A 208 -11.73 -8.88 -15.74
C THR A 208 -12.99 -8.11 -15.34
N LYS A 209 -13.32 -7.00 -16.01
CA LYS A 209 -14.46 -6.13 -15.69
C LYS A 209 -14.48 -5.64 -14.24
N GLY A 210 -13.31 -5.51 -13.62
CA GLY A 210 -13.16 -5.11 -12.23
C GLY A 210 -13.16 -6.25 -11.20
N ASP A 211 -13.22 -7.51 -11.62
CA ASP A 211 -12.94 -8.63 -10.72
C ASP A 211 -11.43 -8.75 -10.44
N SER A 212 -11.05 -9.24 -9.25
CA SER A 212 -9.65 -9.36 -8.82
C SER A 212 -8.79 -10.08 -9.87
N THR A 213 -7.62 -9.49 -10.17
CA THR A 213 -6.68 -10.08 -11.11
C THR A 213 -5.92 -11.24 -10.45
N LYS A 214 -5.70 -12.32 -11.19
CA LYS A 214 -4.82 -13.42 -10.74
C LYS A 214 -3.38 -13.03 -11.02
N ASP A 215 -2.58 -13.03 -9.94
CA ASP A 215 -1.11 -12.99 -9.96
C ASP A 215 -0.51 -14.16 -10.76
#